data_AF-A0A3M1ITZ7-F1
#
_entry.id   AF-A0A3M1ITZ7-F1
#
_cell.length_a   1.000
_cell.length_b   1.000
_cell.length_c   1.000
_cell.angle_alpha   90.00
_cell.angle_beta   90.00
_cell.angle_gamma   90.00
#
_symmetry.space_group_name_H-M   'P 1'
#
loop_
_entity.id
_entity.type
_entity.pdbx_description
1 polymer ?
#
loop_
_entity_poly.entity_id
_entity_poly.type
_entity_poly.pdbx_seq_one_letter_code
_entity_poly.pdbx_strand_id
1 'polypeptide(L)'
;LNQADVVLGPCADGGYYLIGLTRPQPRLLREVPMSTPTVAQETLALARRMELKTAVLPIWYDVDTVAELRQLTVELQTTGPAVAPHSRRFLARHSLPVDI
;
A
#
# COMPACT_ATOMS: atom_id res chain seq x y z
N LEU A 1 5.51 -3.12 16.22
CA LEU A 1 6.39 -2.58 15.16
C LEU A 1 7.83 -2.30 15.65
N ASN A 2 8.09 -2.08 16.95
CA ASN A 2 9.44 -1.88 17.54
C ASN A 2 10.42 -3.09 17.45
N GLN A 3 10.15 -4.09 16.61
CA GLN A 3 10.98 -5.28 16.48
C GLN A 3 11.42 -5.55 15.04
N ALA A 4 11.06 -4.68 14.08
CA ALA A 4 11.42 -4.82 12.67
C ALA A 4 12.29 -3.63 12.23
N ASP A 5 13.31 -3.94 11.44
CA ASP A 5 14.15 -2.95 10.75
C ASP A 5 13.47 -2.43 9.48
N VAL A 6 12.64 -3.29 8.86
CA VAL A 6 11.87 -3.00 7.64
C VAL A 6 10.42 -3.41 7.86
N VAL A 7 9.48 -2.52 7.52
CA VAL A 7 8.05 -2.81 7.48
C VAL A 7 7.57 -2.62 6.05
N LEU A 8 6.88 -3.59 5.48
CA LEU A 8 6.34 -3.51 4.11
C LEU A 8 4.83 -3.71 4.10
N GLY A 9 4.09 -2.82 3.45
CA GLY A 9 2.68 -2.95 3.17
C GLY A 9 2.46 -3.33 1.70
N PRO A 10 2.27 -4.63 1.37
CA PRO A 10 2.16 -5.08 -0.01
C PRO A 10 0.81 -4.68 -0.64
N CYS A 11 0.84 -4.44 -1.95
CA CYS A 11 -0.35 -4.33 -2.79
C CYS A 11 -0.68 -5.69 -3.42
N ALA A 12 -1.95 -5.92 -3.77
CA ALA A 12 -2.40 -7.16 -4.39
C ALA A 12 -1.82 -7.42 -5.80
N ASP A 13 -1.40 -6.36 -6.49
CA ASP A 13 -0.79 -6.37 -7.81
C ASP A 13 0.71 -6.74 -7.79
N GLY A 14 1.30 -6.87 -6.60
CA GLY A 14 2.72 -7.16 -6.39
C GLY A 14 3.59 -5.95 -6.04
N GLY A 15 3.01 -4.75 -6.07
CA GLY A 15 3.57 -3.51 -5.53
C GLY A 15 3.58 -3.45 -4.01
N TYR A 16 3.88 -2.27 -3.46
CA TYR A 16 3.68 -1.98 -2.04
C TYR A 16 3.24 -0.52 -1.83
N TYR A 17 2.25 -0.30 -0.98
CA TYR A 17 1.75 1.02 -0.61
C TYR A 17 2.56 1.66 0.53
N LEU A 18 3.41 0.87 1.21
CA LEU A 18 4.21 1.36 2.33
C LEU A 18 5.56 0.62 2.43
N ILE A 19 6.62 1.40 2.67
CA ILE A 19 7.88 0.93 3.23
C ILE A 19 8.29 1.81 4.41
N GLY A 20 8.57 1.18 5.55
CA GLY A 20 9.08 1.83 6.76
C GLY A 20 10.44 1.28 7.13
N LEU A 21 11.40 2.17 7.46
CA LEU A 21 12.78 1.80 7.77
C LEU A 21 13.22 2.46 9.08
N THR A 22 13.88 1.72 9.97
CA THR A 22 14.44 2.27 11.23
C THR A 22 15.74 3.05 11.00
N ARG A 23 16.44 2.76 9.91
CA ARG A 23 17.65 3.46 9.44
C ARG A 23 17.63 3.50 7.91
N PRO A 24 18.31 4.45 7.26
CA PRO A 24 18.41 4.47 5.80
C PRO A 24 18.99 3.15 5.25
N GLN A 25 18.28 2.54 4.29
CA GLN A 25 18.72 1.33 3.58
C GLN A 25 18.62 1.57 2.06
N PRO A 26 19.53 2.37 1.45
CA PRO A 26 19.43 2.78 0.05
C PRO A 26 19.35 1.61 -0.93
N ARG A 27 19.96 0.48 -0.60
CA ARG A 27 19.96 -0.73 -1.43
C ARG A 27 18.55 -1.25 -1.70
N LEU A 28 17.68 -1.25 -0.68
CA LEU A 28 16.28 -1.67 -0.82
C LEU A 28 15.47 -0.83 -1.81
N LEU A 29 15.90 0.40 -2.09
CA LEU A 29 15.21 1.34 -2.97
C LEU A 29 15.93 1.58 -4.31
N ARG A 30 17.16 1.07 -4.47
CA ARG A 30 18.01 1.30 -5.65
C ARG A 30 18.37 0.03 -6.41
N GLU A 31 18.43 -1.11 -5.72
CA GLU A 31 18.85 -2.39 -6.30
C GLU A 31 17.65 -3.30 -6.63
N VAL A 32 16.42 -2.88 -6.30
CA VAL A 32 15.20 -3.60 -6.64
C VAL A 32 14.54 -2.94 -7.86
N PRO A 33 14.24 -3.70 -8.94
CA PRO A 33 13.43 -3.22 -10.05
C PRO A 33 12.07 -2.71 -9.58
N MET A 34 11.78 -1.43 -9.87
CA MET A 34 10.49 -0.80 -9.57
C MET A 34 9.49 -1.06 -10.69
N SER A 35 8.20 -0.80 -10.41
CA SER A 35 7.10 -0.94 -11.38
C SER A 35 6.96 -2.35 -11.97
N THR A 36 7.30 -3.37 -11.18
CA THR A 36 7.09 -4.78 -11.51
C THR A 36 6.09 -5.42 -10.54
N PRO A 37 5.36 -6.47 -10.95
CA PRO A 37 4.50 -7.24 -10.05
C PRO A 37 5.29 -8.09 -9.03
N THR A 38 6.62 -8.01 -9.04
CA THR A 38 7.51 -8.75 -8.14
C THR A 38 8.21 -7.84 -7.13
N VAL A 39 8.05 -6.51 -7.23
CA VAL A 39 8.84 -5.54 -6.46
C VAL A 39 8.73 -5.76 -4.94
N ALA A 40 7.56 -6.08 -4.41
CA ALA A 40 7.41 -6.36 -2.98
C ALA A 40 8.13 -7.63 -2.55
N GLN A 41 8.01 -8.71 -3.34
CA GLN A 41 8.69 -9.97 -3.07
C GLN A 41 10.21 -9.81 -3.13
N GLU A 42 10.72 -9.11 -4.16
CA GLU A 42 12.15 -8.88 -4.35
C GLU A 42 12.73 -7.98 -3.25
N THR A 43 11.97 -6.96 -2.81
CA THR A 43 12.35 -6.10 -1.67
C THR A 43 12.49 -6.92 -0.39
N LEU A 44 11.52 -7.79 -0.08
CA LEU A 44 11.58 -8.67 1.10
C LEU A 44 12.73 -9.69 1.00
N ALA A 45 12.98 -10.24 -0.19
CA ALA A 45 14.08 -11.16 -0.42
C ALA A 45 15.45 -10.46 -0.21
N LEU A 46 15.62 -9.23 -0.70
CA LEU A 46 16.82 -8.45 -0.49
C LEU A 46 17.01 -8.08 1.00
N ALA A 47 15.95 -7.66 1.68
CA ALA A 47 16.00 -7.36 3.12
C ALA A 47 16.45 -8.58 3.95
N ARG A 48 15.95 -9.78 3.62
CA ARG A 48 16.38 -11.03 4.25
C ARG A 48 17.86 -11.34 3.98
N ARG A 49 18.35 -11.12 2.76
CA ARG A 49 19.78 -11.29 2.41
C ARG A 49 20.69 -10.30 3.13
N MET A 50 20.15 -9.15 3.52
CA MET A 50 20.83 -8.14 4.34
C MET A 50 20.67 -8.40 5.85
N GLU A 51 20.09 -9.54 6.24
CA GLU A 51 19.85 -9.93 7.64
C GLU A 51 18.96 -8.95 8.42
N LEU A 52 18.11 -8.19 7.72
CA LEU A 52 17.18 -7.25 8.35
C LEU A 52 15.91 -7.96 8.83
N LYS A 53 15.41 -7.57 10.01
CA LYS A 53 14.14 -8.07 10.53
C LYS A 53 12.98 -7.40 9.80
N THR A 54 12.15 -8.19 9.12
CA THR A 54 11.02 -7.68 8.35
C THR A 54 9.68 -7.91 9.06
N ALA A 55 8.79 -6.92 9.04
CA ALA A 55 7.36 -7.10 9.30
C ALA A 55 6.55 -6.80 8.04
N VAL A 56 5.51 -7.59 7.79
CA VAL A 56 4.63 -7.41 6.63
C VAL A 56 3.24 -7.02 7.15
N LEU A 57 2.71 -5.90 6.67
CA LEU A 57 1.36 -5.44 6.97
C LEU A 57 0.33 -6.21 6.12
N PRO A 58 -0.96 -6.15 6.46
CA PRO A 58 -2.00 -6.69 5.60
C PRO A 58 -1.89 -6.15 4.17
N ILE A 59 -2.18 -7.03 3.20
CA ILE A 59 -2.31 -6.66 1.79
C ILE A 59 -3.42 -5.61 1.67
N TRP A 60 -3.18 -4.59 0.86
CA TRP A 60 -4.20 -3.63 0.46
C TRP A 60 -4.10 -3.34 -1.04
N TYR A 61 -4.79 -2.30 -1.51
CA TYR A 61 -4.79 -1.86 -2.90
C TYR A 61 -4.57 -0.34 -2.92
N ASP A 62 -3.90 0.13 -3.96
CA ASP A 62 -3.87 1.52 -4.39
C ASP A 62 -5.05 1.82 -5.31
N VAL A 63 -5.33 3.12 -5.50
CA VAL A 63 -6.47 3.58 -6.29
C VAL A 63 -5.96 4.28 -7.54
N ASP A 64 -5.70 3.49 -8.58
CA ASP A 64 -5.19 3.95 -9.87
C ASP A 64 -6.25 3.87 -10.97
N THR A 65 -7.23 3.00 -10.81
CA THR A 65 -8.28 2.72 -11.78
C THR A 65 -9.67 3.14 -11.29
N VAL A 66 -10.60 3.29 -12.24
CA VAL A 66 -12.02 3.53 -11.93
C VAL A 66 -12.62 2.38 -11.11
N ALA A 67 -12.14 1.15 -11.32
CA ALA A 67 -12.62 -0.01 -10.56
C ALA A 67 -12.21 0.08 -9.09
N GLU A 68 -10.95 0.40 -8.79
CA GLU A 68 -10.48 0.59 -7.41
C GLU A 68 -11.14 1.80 -6.75
N LEU A 69 -11.43 2.86 -7.51
CA LEU A 69 -12.15 4.03 -6.98
C LEU A 69 -13.59 3.67 -6.58
N ARG A 70 -14.26 2.81 -7.36
CA ARG A 70 -15.58 2.27 -7.00
C ARG A 70 -15.49 1.39 -5.75
N GLN A 71 -14.49 0.53 -5.67
CA GLN A 71 -14.24 -0.29 -4.48
C GLN A 71 -14.06 0.57 -3.23
N LEU A 72 -13.18 1.59 -3.30
CA LEU A 72 -12.97 2.54 -2.21
C LEU A 72 -14.27 3.25 -1.82
N THR A 73 -15.09 3.63 -2.81
CA THR A 73 -16.37 4.30 -2.55
C THR A 73 -17.32 3.42 -1.73
N VAL A 74 -17.43 2.13 -2.06
CA VAL A 74 -18.23 1.15 -1.32
C VAL A 74 -17.66 0.91 0.08
N GLU A 75 -16.35 0.74 0.22
CA GLU A 75 -15.69 0.57 1.53
C GLU A 75 -15.89 1.77 2.46
N LEU A 76 -15.92 2.99 1.91
CA LEU A 76 -16.23 4.17 2.70
C LEU A 76 -17.70 4.18 3.16
N GLN A 77 -18.65 3.58 2.46
CA GLN A 77 -20.03 3.51 2.95
C GLN A 77 -20.17 2.63 4.20
N THR A 78 -19.30 1.64 4.38
CA THR A 78 -19.36 0.67 5.48
C THR A 78 -18.39 0.96 6.62
N THR A 79 -17.40 1.83 6.41
CA THR A 79 -16.46 2.27 7.46
C THR A 79 -16.97 3.49 8.22
N GLY A 80 -16.42 3.73 9.41
CA GLY A 80 -16.80 4.87 10.26
C GLY A 80 -16.54 6.24 9.60
N PRO A 81 -17.32 7.28 9.97
CA PRO A 81 -17.28 8.59 9.30
C PRO A 81 -15.95 9.34 9.43
N ALA A 82 -15.12 8.96 10.41
CA ALA A 82 -13.79 9.55 10.61
C ALA A 82 -12.73 8.99 9.66
N VAL A 83 -13.00 7.89 8.94
CA VAL A 83 -12.06 7.30 7.98
C VAL A 83 -12.05 8.11 6.69
N ALA A 84 -10.86 8.53 6.23
CA ALA A 84 -10.63 9.27 4.98
C ALA A 84 -11.62 10.45 4.77
N PRO A 85 -11.73 11.41 5.71
CA PRO A 85 -12.76 12.45 5.69
C PRO A 85 -12.66 13.36 4.46
N HIS A 86 -11.44 13.58 3.96
CA HIS A 86 -11.21 14.36 2.75
C HIS A 86 -11.66 13.63 1.49
N SER A 87 -11.35 12.34 1.37
CA SER A 87 -11.77 11.50 0.24
C SER A 87 -13.30 11.39 0.20
N ARG A 88 -13.96 11.14 1.34
CA ARG A 88 -15.43 11.13 1.44
C ARG A 88 -16.06 12.43 0.95
N ARG A 89 -15.55 13.56 1.44
CA ARG A 89 -16.04 14.89 1.07
C ARG A 89 -15.86 15.15 -0.42
N PHE A 90 -14.76 14.69 -1.01
CA PHE A 90 -14.53 14.80 -2.44
C PHE A 90 -15.55 13.96 -3.22
N LEU A 91 -15.71 12.68 -2.90
CA LEU A 91 -16.62 11.77 -3.59
C LEU A 91 -18.09 12.23 -3.50
N ALA A 92 -18.53 12.70 -2.33
CA ALA A 92 -19.89 13.21 -2.12
C ALA A 92 -20.20 14.46 -2.96
N ARG A 93 -19.18 15.28 -3.30
CA ARG A 93 -19.35 16.50 -4.10
C ARG A 93 -19.40 16.25 -5.60
N HIS A 94 -18.80 15.15 -6.06
CA HIS A 94 -18.58 14.90 -7.49
C HIS A 94 -19.46 13.79 -8.05
N SER A 95 -20.40 13.26 -7.25
CA SER A 95 -21.41 12.26 -7.63
C SER A 95 -20.89 11.29 -8.69
N LEU A 96 -19.77 10.61 -8.40
CA LEU A 96 -19.26 9.60 -9.34
C LEU A 96 -20.33 8.51 -9.41
N PRO A 97 -20.89 8.23 -10.60
CA PRO A 97 -21.90 7.20 -10.74
C PRO A 97 -21.27 5.86 -10.35
N VAL A 98 -21.72 5.36 -9.20
CA VAL A 98 -21.54 3.96 -8.83
C VAL A 98 -22.75 3.26 -9.45
N ASP A 99 -22.73 3.10 -10.77
CA ASP A 99 -23.70 2.23 -11.43
C ASP A 99 -23.38 0.80 -10.93
N ILE A 100 -24.27 0.27 -10.09
CA ILE A 100 -24.26 -1.10 -9.55
C ILE A 100 -24.89 -2.03 -10.59
#